data_AF-A0A1W6CH73-F1
#
_entry.id   AF-A0A1W6CH73-F1
#
_cell.length_a   1.000
_cell.length_b   1.000
_cell.length_c   1.000
_cell.angle_alpha   90.00
_cell.angle_beta   90.00
_cell.angle_gamma   90.00
#
_symmetry.space_group_name_H-M   'P 1'
#
loop_
_entity.id
_entity.type
_entity.pdbx_description
1 polymer ?
#
loop_
_entity_poly.entity_id
_entity_poly.type
_entity_poly.pdbx_seq_one_letter_code
_entity_poly.pdbx_strand_id
1 'polypeptide(L)'
;MKEIDMKIKQTLMVMMVAAMLSPASIALAQSGPIDKAYEDGKAAEISSVKLRLATQSATVAVQELNEAEGSLRRLKEAKASDLRRKIAAELEMAITRLKIAAGGQ
;
A
#
# COMPACT_ATOMS: atom_id res chain seq x y z
N MET A 1 -23.70 -12.12 33.01
CA MET A 1 -24.25 -11.65 31.72
C MET A 1 -23.59 -10.38 31.18
N LYS A 2 -23.22 -9.37 31.99
CA LYS A 2 -22.57 -8.13 31.50
C LYS A 2 -21.17 -8.30 30.88
N GLU A 3 -20.33 -9.20 31.40
CA GLU A 3 -18.94 -9.36 30.90
C GLU A 3 -18.83 -10.05 29.54
N ILE A 4 -19.75 -10.97 29.24
CA ILE A 4 -19.78 -11.67 27.94
C ILE A 4 -20.15 -10.68 26.84
N ASP A 5 -21.10 -9.78 27.12
CA ASP A 5 -21.53 -8.72 26.20
C ASP A 5 -20.37 -7.75 25.85
N MET A 6 -19.53 -7.41 26.84
CA MET A 6 -18.39 -6.51 26.64
C MET A 6 -17.26 -7.16 25.83
N LYS A 7 -16.96 -8.43 26.08
CA LYS A 7 -15.97 -9.20 25.28
C LYS A 7 -16.41 -9.37 23.83
N ILE A 8 -17.71 -9.61 23.58
CA ILE A 8 -18.24 -9.71 22.21
C ILE A 8 -18.11 -8.37 21.49
N LYS A 9 -18.46 -7.26 22.14
CA LYS A 9 -18.32 -5.91 21.54
C LYS A 9 -16.87 -5.56 21.24
N GLN A 10 -15.95 -5.91 22.13
CA GLN A 10 -14.52 -5.66 21.93
C GLN A 10 -13.96 -6.52 20.78
N THR A 11 -14.35 -7.79 20.69
CA THR A 11 -13.99 -8.66 19.56
C THR A 11 -14.58 -8.16 18.24
N LEU A 12 -15.82 -7.68 18.23
CA LEU A 12 -16.45 -7.07 17.05
C LEU A 12 -15.72 -5.80 16.61
N MET A 13 -15.33 -4.95 17.56
CA MET A 13 -14.55 -3.73 17.28
C MET A 13 -13.18 -4.07 16.70
N VAL A 14 -12.48 -5.07 17.24
CA VAL A 14 -11.18 -5.52 16.71
C VAL A 14 -11.33 -6.10 15.31
N MET A 15 -12.40 -6.86 15.03
CA MET A 15 -12.70 -7.34 13.67
C MET A 15 -13.05 -6.20 12.70
N MET A 16 -13.77 -5.17 13.14
CA MET A 16 -14.06 -4.01 12.30
C MET A 16 -12.81 -3.18 11.99
N VAL A 17 -11.93 -2.98 12.97
CA VAL A 17 -10.65 -2.28 12.75
C VAL A 17 -9.73 -3.11 11.85
N ALA A 18 -9.71 -4.43 12.00
CA ALA A 18 -8.97 -5.33 11.11
C ALA A 18 -9.52 -5.31 9.66
N ALA A 19 -10.85 -5.21 9.49
CA ALA A 19 -11.48 -5.06 8.17
C ALA A 19 -11.16 -3.70 7.51
N MET A 20 -10.96 -2.64 8.31
CA MET A 20 -10.50 -1.33 7.82
C MET A 20 -8.98 -1.28 7.54
N LEU A 21 -8.21 -2.24 8.06
CA LEU A 21 -6.77 -2.38 7.86
C LEU A 21 -6.42 -3.35 6.71
N SER A 22 -7.40 -3.82 5.95
CA SER A 22 -7.19 -4.58 4.73
C SER A 22 -7.05 -3.62 3.53
N PRO A 23 -5.84 -3.25 3.06
CA PRO A 23 -5.68 -2.78 1.70
C PRO A 23 -5.71 -3.98 0.75
N ALA A 24 -6.77 -4.80 0.82
CA ALA A 24 -7.08 -5.81 -0.19
C ALA A 24 -7.92 -5.15 -1.30
N SER A 25 -7.38 -4.07 -1.86
CA SER A 25 -7.80 -3.57 -3.16
C SER A 25 -6.71 -3.98 -4.15
N ILE A 26 -6.67 -5.28 -4.46
CA ILE A 26 -6.14 -5.71 -5.76
C ILE A 26 -7.20 -5.28 -6.78
N ALA A 27 -7.29 -3.97 -7.01
CA ALA A 27 -7.96 -3.41 -8.16
C ALA A 27 -6.94 -3.44 -9.29
N LEU A 28 -6.73 -4.64 -9.83
CA LEU A 28 -6.29 -4.81 -11.21
C LEU A 28 -7.17 -3.88 -12.06
N ALA A 29 -6.53 -2.92 -12.74
CA ALA A 29 -7.14 -1.96 -13.65
C ALA A 29 -8.00 -0.84 -13.02
N GLN A 30 -7.36 0.13 -12.34
CA GLN A 30 -7.87 1.49 -12.43
C GLN A 30 -7.64 2.00 -13.86
N SER A 31 -8.65 1.85 -14.72
CA SER A 31 -8.76 2.50 -16.03
C SER A 31 -9.01 4.02 -15.91
N GLY A 32 -8.49 4.64 -14.85
CA GLY A 32 -8.57 6.07 -14.59
C GLY A 32 -7.34 6.79 -15.14
N PRO A 33 -7.40 8.12 -15.32
CA PRO A 33 -6.23 8.91 -15.64
C PRO A 33 -5.17 8.77 -14.54
N ILE A 34 -3.91 8.60 -14.93
CA ILE A 34 -2.78 8.61 -14.00
C ILE A 34 -2.42 10.08 -13.73
N ASP A 35 -3.18 10.68 -12.82
CA ASP A 35 -3.10 12.07 -12.42
C ASP A 35 -2.39 12.23 -11.05
N LYS A 36 -2.40 13.45 -10.53
CA LYS A 36 -1.77 13.77 -9.25
C LYS A 36 -2.43 13.02 -8.08
N ALA A 37 -3.74 12.76 -8.14
CA ALA A 37 -4.42 12.04 -7.07
C ALA A 37 -3.97 10.57 -7.01
N TYR A 38 -3.78 9.93 -8.17
CA TYR A 38 -3.15 8.62 -8.25
C TYR A 38 -1.74 8.63 -7.65
N GLU A 39 -0.90 9.59 -8.02
CA GLU A 39 0.46 9.72 -7.50
C GLU A 39 0.51 9.93 -5.97
N ASP A 40 -0.37 10.79 -5.45
CA ASP A 40 -0.47 11.07 -4.02
C ASP A 40 -0.96 9.84 -3.26
N GLY A 41 -1.92 9.09 -3.81
CA GLY A 41 -2.39 7.82 -3.26
C GLY A 41 -1.27 6.78 -3.17
N LYS A 42 -0.48 6.62 -4.22
CA LYS A 42 0.69 5.72 -4.23
C LYS A 42 1.78 6.18 -3.25
N ALA A 43 2.01 7.48 -3.13
CA ALA A 43 2.95 8.03 -2.15
C ALA A 43 2.52 7.75 -0.70
N ALA A 44 1.24 7.89 -0.39
CA ALA A 44 0.68 7.57 0.92
C ALA A 44 0.79 6.07 1.22
N GLU A 45 0.55 5.22 0.23
CA GLU A 45 0.69 3.77 0.34
C GLU A 45 2.13 3.35 0.66
N ILE A 46 3.12 3.87 -0.07
CA ILE A 46 4.55 3.64 0.21
C ILE A 46 4.91 4.12 1.63
N SER A 47 4.43 5.32 2.01
CA SER A 47 4.71 5.89 3.33
C SER A 47 4.16 5.02 4.47
N SER A 48 2.96 4.46 4.29
CA SER A 48 2.34 3.52 5.24
C SER A 48 3.16 2.24 5.39
N VAL A 49 3.66 1.68 4.28
CA VAL A 49 4.52 0.48 4.35
C VAL A 49 5.87 0.80 5.00
N LYS A 50 6.47 1.95 4.67
CA LYS A 50 7.73 2.43 5.27
C LYS A 50 7.64 2.55 6.79
N LEU A 51 6.52 3.07 7.30
CA LEU A 51 6.27 3.13 8.74
C LEU A 51 6.20 1.73 9.36
N ARG A 52 5.48 0.78 8.73
CA ARG A 52 5.42 -0.60 9.20
C ARG A 52 6.80 -1.27 9.23
N LEU A 53 7.61 -1.08 8.19
CA LEU A 53 8.97 -1.61 8.13
C LEU A 53 9.84 -1.10 9.28
N ALA A 54 9.74 0.19 9.60
CA ALA A 54 10.47 0.78 10.73
C ALA A 54 10.06 0.16 12.08
N THR A 55 8.82 -0.30 12.22
CA THR A 55 8.32 -0.96 13.45
C THR A 55 8.65 -2.44 13.56
N GLN A 56 8.97 -3.12 12.46
CA GLN A 56 9.15 -4.58 12.42
C GLN A 56 10.62 -5.02 12.45
N SER A 57 11.59 -4.10 12.59
CA SER A 57 13.04 -4.39 12.49
C SER A 57 13.40 -5.20 11.24
N ALA A 58 12.61 -5.04 10.16
CA ALA A 58 12.76 -5.81 8.95
C ALA A 58 13.80 -5.14 8.04
N THR A 59 15.07 -5.52 8.20
CA THR A 59 16.17 -5.16 7.30
C THR A 59 15.95 -5.65 5.85
N VAL A 60 14.91 -6.47 5.62
CA VAL A 60 14.72 -7.27 4.40
C VAL A 60 14.01 -6.52 3.26
N ALA A 61 13.47 -5.32 3.48
CA ALA A 61 12.63 -4.64 2.48
C ALA A 61 13.19 -3.33 1.89
N VAL A 62 14.46 -2.99 2.18
CA VAL A 62 15.06 -1.72 1.72
C VAL A 62 15.13 -1.64 0.18
N GLN A 63 15.47 -2.74 -0.49
CA GLN A 63 15.51 -2.79 -1.94
C GLN A 63 14.13 -2.52 -2.56
N GLU A 64 13.10 -3.23 -2.09
CA GLU A 64 11.73 -3.07 -2.59
C GLU A 64 11.21 -1.65 -2.32
N LEU A 65 11.60 -1.04 -1.19
CA LEU A 65 11.24 0.34 -0.88
C LEU A 65 11.86 1.32 -1.88
N ASN A 66 13.15 1.15 -2.18
CA ASN A 66 13.86 1.97 -3.16
C ASN A 66 13.28 1.82 -4.57
N GLU A 67 12.88 0.60 -4.97
CA GLU A 67 12.25 0.34 -6.25
C GLU A 67 10.88 1.02 -6.38
N ALA A 68 10.07 0.98 -5.31
CA ALA A 68 8.78 1.65 -5.26
C ALA A 68 8.93 3.19 -5.28
N GLU A 69 9.79 3.76 -4.44
CA GLU A 69 10.08 5.21 -4.42
C GLU A 69 10.65 5.68 -5.77
N GLY A 70 11.56 4.90 -6.36
CA GLY A 70 12.14 5.18 -7.67
C GLY A 70 11.12 5.14 -8.81
N SER A 71 10.21 4.17 -8.81
CA SER A 71 9.15 4.07 -9.82
C SER A 71 8.13 5.20 -9.68
N LEU A 72 7.78 5.60 -8.46
CA LEU A 72 6.92 6.77 -8.22
C LEU A 72 7.58 8.06 -8.71
N ARG A 73 8.88 8.23 -8.50
CA ARG A 73 9.61 9.39 -9.03
C ARG A 73 9.59 9.41 -10.56
N ARG A 74 9.90 8.28 -11.21
CA ARG A 74 9.81 8.14 -12.67
C ARG A 74 8.41 8.45 -13.20
N LEU A 75 7.36 8.06 -12.46
CA LEU A 75 5.98 8.32 -12.84
C LEU A 75 5.69 9.82 -12.87
N LYS A 76 6.12 10.55 -11.82
CA LYS A 76 5.97 12.01 -11.71
C LYS A 76 6.72 12.77 -12.80
N GLU A 77 7.89 12.27 -13.19
CA GLU A 77 8.74 12.87 -14.23
C GLU A 77 8.24 12.56 -15.66
N ALA A 78 7.55 11.43 -15.84
CA ALA A 78 7.07 11.00 -17.16
C ALA A 78 5.90 11.86 -17.65
N LYS A 79 6.02 12.35 -18.90
CA LYS A 79 5.01 13.20 -19.56
C LYS A 79 4.11 12.43 -20.53
N ALA A 80 4.64 11.40 -21.19
CA ALA A 80 3.90 10.62 -22.17
C ALA A 80 2.93 9.66 -21.47
N SER A 81 1.64 9.68 -21.87
CA SER A 81 0.58 8.90 -21.23
C SER A 81 0.86 7.38 -21.24
N ASP A 82 1.32 6.84 -22.36
CA ASP A 82 1.67 5.41 -22.47
C ASP A 82 2.82 5.00 -21.56
N LEU A 83 3.84 5.86 -21.47
CA LEU A 83 4.96 5.64 -20.57
C LEU A 83 4.52 5.71 -19.11
N ARG A 84 3.68 6.70 -18.75
CA ARG A 84 3.10 6.80 -17.41
C ARG A 84 2.31 5.53 -17.06
N ARG A 85 1.51 4.99 -17.98
CA ARG A 85 0.78 3.72 -17.79
C ARG A 85 1.70 2.54 -17.51
N LYS A 86 2.78 2.42 -18.28
CA LYS A 86 3.78 1.38 -18.05
C LYS A 86 4.45 1.52 -16.68
N ILE A 87 4.87 2.73 -16.32
CA ILE A 87 5.52 2.99 -15.03
C ILE A 87 4.54 2.76 -13.87
N ALA A 88 3.25 3.10 -14.02
CA ALA A 88 2.24 2.81 -13.01
C ALA A 88 2.11 1.30 -12.77
N ALA A 89 2.07 0.48 -13.82
CA ALA A 89 2.06 -0.97 -13.66
C ALA A 89 3.33 -1.49 -12.96
N GLU A 90 4.52 -0.96 -13.29
CA GLU A 90 5.76 -1.26 -12.58
C GLU A 90 5.69 -0.87 -11.09
N LEU A 91 5.13 0.30 -10.79
CA LEU A 91 4.95 0.82 -9.44
C LEU A 91 4.01 -0.05 -8.60
N GLU A 92 2.88 -0.50 -9.16
CA GLU A 92 1.95 -1.40 -8.47
C GLU A 92 2.63 -2.72 -8.08
N MET A 93 3.43 -3.29 -8.99
CA MET A 93 4.20 -4.51 -8.69
C MET A 93 5.24 -4.27 -7.60
N ALA A 94 5.97 -3.17 -7.65
CA ALA A 94 6.96 -2.82 -6.62
C ALA A 94 6.31 -2.60 -5.25
N ILE A 95 5.18 -1.89 -5.19
CA ILE A 95 4.41 -1.69 -3.95
C ILE A 95 3.90 -3.03 -3.42
N THR A 96 3.45 -3.93 -4.29
CA THR A 96 3.01 -5.28 -3.89
C THR A 96 4.15 -6.08 -3.26
N ARG A 97 5.32 -6.13 -3.89
CA ARG A 97 6.52 -6.79 -3.30
C ARG A 97 6.93 -6.16 -1.97
N LEU A 98 6.91 -4.82 -1.91
CA LEU A 98 7.21 -4.07 -0.69
C LEU A 98 6.24 -4.41 0.45
N LYS A 99 4.94 -4.53 0.18
CA LYS A 99 3.95 -4.97 1.17
C LYS A 99 4.22 -6.38 1.67
N ILE A 100 4.52 -7.32 0.78
CA ILE A 100 4.86 -8.71 1.12
C ILE A 100 6.11 -8.74 2.02
N ALA A 101 7.15 -7.99 1.65
CA ALA A 101 8.37 -7.88 2.44
C ALA A 101 8.14 -7.25 3.83
N ALA A 102 7.11 -6.40 3.97
CA ALA A 102 6.65 -5.83 5.24
C ALA A 102 5.62 -6.71 5.99
N GLY A 103 5.51 -7.99 5.62
CA GLY A 103 4.59 -8.95 6.25
C GLY A 103 3.11 -8.68 5.97
N GLY A 104 2.78 -7.87 4.96
CA GLY A 104 1.41 -7.66 4.47
C GLY A 104 1.01 -8.69 3.42
N GLN A 105 -0.22 -9.20 3.52
CA GLN A 105 -0.90 -9.94 2.45
C GLN A 105 -1.74 -9.01 1.59
#